data_AF-A0A970H698-F1
#
_entry.id   AF-A0A970H698-F1
#
_cell.length_a   1.000
_cell.length_b   1.000
_cell.length_c   1.000
_cell.angle_alpha   90.00
_cell.angle_beta   90.00
_cell.angle_gamma   90.00
#
_symmetry.space_group_name_H-M   'P 1'
#
loop_
_entity.id
_entity.type
_entity.pdbx_description
1 polymer ?
#
loop_
_entity_poly.entity_id
_entity_poly.type
_entity_poly.pdbx_seq_one_letter_code
_entity_poly.pdbx_strand_id
1 'polypeptide(L)'
;EERSKSGTVIRFVNKIAEAIKDEFPDVYVDTLAYQYSIEPPRVTKPLDNVIVRVCTGGCSAHPIGSCPNNSGIKGCIERWAKISNRIYIWDYTTNFAQYLCPFPNLDTLQPNMQFFFENNVKGVFELGNYQEGLNGEFGELRSYILAKLLWDPYTDVETHFNEFLETYYGKASPYVKEYIEFLHEKVSAPSVHFNLVVDAASLYRSLINNEELAHLDSLWEKAKEEAENERVLERVRRSELSYRFYKLTSRRGEFADVFEYDRLEKEFYKDCKELGVLRLSEGANIPLVNP
;
A
#
# COMPACT_ATOMS: atom_id res chain seq x y z
N GLU A 1 -1.59 22.54 29.20
CA GLU A 1 -1.94 23.63 28.26
C GLU A 1 -2.17 23.17 26.82
N GLU A 2 -1.26 22.38 26.23
CA GLU A 2 -1.29 22.03 24.80
C GLU A 2 -2.30 20.95 24.41
N ARG A 3 -2.71 20.08 25.35
CA ARG A 3 -3.59 18.91 25.12
C ARG A 3 -3.06 17.87 24.11
N SER A 4 -1.83 18.04 23.60
CA SER A 4 -1.10 17.06 22.81
C SER A 4 0.41 17.11 23.15
N LYS A 5 1.10 15.97 23.00
CA LYS A 5 2.56 15.88 23.16
C LYS A 5 3.31 16.55 22.01
N SER A 6 2.66 16.77 20.86
CA SER A 6 3.23 17.51 19.74
C SER A 6 3.63 18.94 20.10
N GLY A 7 2.99 19.57 21.10
CA GLY A 7 3.34 20.94 21.51
C GLY A 7 4.79 21.08 21.98
N THR A 8 5.31 20.08 22.70
CA THR A 8 6.73 20.06 23.09
C THR A 8 7.63 19.86 21.87
N VAL A 9 7.25 18.97 20.96
CA VAL A 9 8.00 18.70 19.72
C VAL A 9 8.07 19.94 18.84
N ILE A 10 6.94 20.61 18.59
CA ILE A 10 6.89 21.81 17.75
C ILE A 10 7.67 22.95 18.38
N ARG A 11 7.65 23.14 19.72
CA ARG A 11 8.50 24.17 20.35
C ARG A 11 9.98 23.92 20.16
N PHE A 12 10.41 22.66 20.33
CA PHE A 12 11.79 22.27 20.11
C PHE A 12 12.20 22.49 18.65
N VAL A 13 11.38 22.02 17.71
CA VAL A 13 11.63 22.14 16.27
C VAL A 13 11.63 23.60 15.81
N ASN A 14 10.69 24.41 16.29
CA ASN A 14 10.65 25.85 16.01
C ASN A 14 11.95 26.55 16.45
N LYS A 15 12.54 26.15 17.57
CA LYS A 15 13.80 26.75 18.05
C LYS A 15 15.00 26.39 17.15
N ILE A 16 15.02 25.18 16.60
CA ILE A 16 16.02 24.78 15.59
C ILE A 16 15.79 25.59 14.31
N ALA A 17 14.55 25.61 13.82
CA ALA A 17 14.16 26.29 12.60
C ALA A 17 14.45 27.80 12.66
N GLU A 18 14.25 28.44 13.81
CA GLU A 18 14.60 29.84 14.07
C GLU A 18 16.12 30.08 14.07
N ALA A 19 16.90 29.15 14.62
CA ALA A 19 18.35 29.28 14.74
C ALA A 19 19.09 29.14 13.39
N ILE A 20 18.54 28.37 12.44
CA ILE A 20 19.20 28.09 11.15
C ILE A 20 18.73 29.01 10.01
N LYS A 21 17.60 29.73 10.17
CA LYS A 21 16.91 30.40 9.05
C LYS A 21 17.76 31.45 8.32
N ASP A 22 18.66 32.14 9.01
CA ASP A 22 19.44 33.24 8.43
C ASP A 22 20.64 32.71 7.62
N GLU A 23 21.22 31.58 8.04
CA GLU A 23 22.33 30.92 7.35
C GLU A 23 21.83 29.98 6.24
N PHE A 24 20.68 29.33 6.44
CA PHE A 24 20.08 28.35 5.54
C PHE A 24 18.62 28.71 5.20
N PRO A 25 18.37 29.81 4.47
CA PRO A 25 17.02 30.32 4.23
C PRO A 25 16.11 29.38 3.42
N ASP A 26 16.71 28.48 2.62
CA ASP A 26 15.99 27.51 1.79
C ASP A 26 15.81 26.13 2.45
N VAL A 27 16.27 25.97 3.70
CA VAL A 27 16.18 24.71 4.44
C VAL A 27 14.95 24.68 5.34
N TYR A 28 14.23 23.57 5.27
CA TYR A 28 13.07 23.27 6.10
C TYR A 28 13.41 22.18 7.12
N VAL A 29 12.89 22.31 8.34
CA VAL A 29 13.04 21.28 9.38
C VAL A 29 11.81 20.37 9.39
N ASP A 30 12.00 19.09 9.13
CA ASP A 30 10.94 18.07 9.13
C ASP A 30 10.80 17.42 10.51
N THR A 31 9.55 17.24 10.96
CA THR A 31 9.21 16.52 12.18
C THR A 31 7.96 15.67 12.01
N LEU A 32 7.93 14.53 12.71
CA LEU A 32 6.82 13.59 12.67
C LEU A 32 5.68 14.00 13.61
N ALA A 33 4.47 14.04 13.06
CA ALA A 33 3.23 13.84 13.79
C ALA A 33 2.86 12.35 13.65
N TYR A 34 3.28 11.55 14.63
CA TYR A 34 3.11 10.09 14.61
C TYR A 34 2.86 9.55 16.01
N GLN A 35 2.00 8.53 16.11
CA GLN A 35 1.63 7.88 17.36
C GLN A 35 1.29 8.91 18.47
N TYR A 36 2.16 9.05 19.47
CA TYR A 36 1.93 9.92 20.61
C TYR A 36 1.93 11.42 20.27
N SER A 37 2.51 11.83 19.13
CA SER A 37 2.56 13.23 18.66
C SER A 37 1.56 13.52 17.53
N ILE A 38 0.67 12.58 17.19
CA ILE A 38 -0.21 12.70 16.01
C ILE A 38 -1.12 13.93 16.08
N GLU A 39 -1.70 14.22 17.24
CA GLU A 39 -2.65 15.32 17.40
C GLU A 39 -1.94 16.69 17.37
N PRO A 40 -2.49 17.70 16.67
CA PRO A 40 -1.93 19.04 16.70
C PRO A 40 -1.98 19.66 18.11
N PRO A 41 -0.99 20.50 18.46
CA PRO A 41 -1.01 21.28 19.68
C PRO A 41 -2.11 22.35 19.66
N ARG A 42 -2.58 22.76 20.84
CA ARG A 42 -3.64 23.77 20.97
C ARG A 42 -3.12 25.20 20.86
N VAL A 43 -1.90 25.47 21.32
CA VAL A 43 -1.35 26.83 21.47
C VAL A 43 -0.17 27.05 20.53
N THR A 44 0.85 26.20 20.58
CA THR A 44 2.03 26.35 19.73
C THR A 44 1.69 26.07 18.26
N LYS A 45 2.20 26.86 17.32
CA LYS A 45 2.08 26.60 15.88
C LYS A 45 3.47 26.36 15.25
N PRO A 46 3.59 25.49 14.24
CA PRO A 46 4.82 25.37 13.46
C PRO A 46 5.19 26.71 12.79
N LEU A 47 6.49 27.00 12.67
CA LEU A 47 6.99 28.10 11.85
C LEU A 47 6.88 27.78 10.35
N ASP A 48 6.98 28.79 9.49
CA ASP A 48 6.85 28.63 8.03
C ASP A 48 7.92 27.72 7.40
N ASN A 49 9.09 27.61 8.05
CA ASN A 49 10.17 26.71 7.67
C ASN A 49 10.17 25.37 8.44
N VAL A 50 9.04 24.99 9.05
CA VAL A 50 8.82 23.69 9.69
C VAL A 50 7.82 22.87 8.87
N ILE A 51 8.22 21.65 8.53
CA ILE A 51 7.35 20.65 7.90
C ILE A 51 6.77 19.77 9.01
N VAL A 52 5.44 19.60 9.03
CA VAL A 52 4.79 18.60 9.86
C VAL A 52 4.46 17.40 8.98
N ARG A 53 5.19 16.29 9.15
CA ARG A 53 4.93 15.05 8.45
C ARG A 53 3.94 14.19 9.24
N VAL A 54 2.70 14.15 8.78
CA VAL A 54 1.64 13.34 9.38
C VAL A 54 1.74 11.91 8.84
N CYS A 55 1.96 10.96 9.74
CA CYS A 55 1.91 9.54 9.41
C CYS A 55 0.46 9.06 9.47
N THR A 56 -0.01 8.43 8.40
CA THR A 56 -1.36 7.85 8.34
C THR A 56 -1.38 6.45 8.94
N GLY A 57 -2.48 5.75 8.72
CA GLY A 57 -2.76 4.40 9.18
C GLY A 57 -4.26 4.28 9.44
N GLY A 58 -4.85 3.16 9.04
CA GLY A 58 -6.29 2.96 9.14
C GLY A 58 -6.78 1.93 8.13
N CYS A 59 -7.99 2.16 7.61
CA CYS A 59 -8.57 1.34 6.56
C CYS A 59 -7.84 1.56 5.22
N SER A 60 -7.28 0.49 4.67
CA SER A 60 -6.66 0.45 3.33
C SER A 60 -7.63 0.07 2.22
N ALA A 61 -8.84 -0.41 2.56
CA ALA A 61 -9.88 -0.75 1.59
C ALA A 61 -10.63 0.48 1.06
N HIS A 62 -10.64 1.58 1.82
CA HIS A 62 -11.48 2.74 1.55
C HIS A 62 -10.71 4.06 1.71
N PRO A 63 -11.07 5.11 0.95
CA PRO A 63 -10.36 6.39 1.01
C PRO A 63 -10.41 7.05 2.39
N ILE A 64 -9.33 7.76 2.74
CA ILE A 64 -9.19 8.50 4.00
C ILE A 64 -10.28 9.57 4.13
N GLY A 65 -10.60 10.26 3.04
CA GLY A 65 -11.56 11.36 3.04
C GLY A 65 -13.01 10.96 3.33
N SER A 66 -13.38 9.68 3.16
CA SER A 66 -14.77 9.21 3.20
C SER A 66 -15.02 8.03 4.15
N CYS A 67 -14.01 7.24 4.51
CA CYS A 67 -14.20 6.06 5.36
C CYS A 67 -14.39 6.43 6.84
N PRO A 68 -15.46 5.95 7.53
CA PRO A 68 -15.64 6.15 8.96
C PRO A 68 -14.46 5.67 9.81
N ASN A 69 -13.82 4.57 9.43
CA ASN A 69 -12.64 4.03 10.12
C ASN A 69 -11.39 4.90 9.95
N ASN A 70 -11.38 5.80 8.96
CA ASN A 70 -10.33 6.79 8.74
C ASN A 70 -10.69 8.17 9.31
N SER A 71 -11.84 8.34 9.99
CA SER A 71 -12.29 9.63 10.52
C SER A 71 -11.29 10.30 11.47
N GLY A 72 -10.56 9.50 12.26
CA GLY A 72 -9.51 9.99 13.15
C GLY A 72 -8.38 10.66 12.39
N ILE A 73 -7.79 9.96 11.41
CA ILE A 73 -6.66 10.48 10.62
C ILE A 73 -7.10 11.61 9.68
N LYS A 74 -8.29 11.50 9.06
CA LYS A 74 -8.92 12.58 8.29
C LYS A 74 -8.99 13.87 9.11
N GLY A 75 -9.61 13.79 10.28
CA GLY A 75 -9.76 14.96 11.15
C GLY A 75 -8.43 15.49 11.66
N CYS A 76 -7.43 14.61 11.86
CA CYS A 76 -6.08 15.01 12.24
C CYS A 76 -5.42 15.88 11.15
N ILE A 77 -5.47 15.43 9.89
CA ILE A 77 -4.94 16.17 8.74
C ILE A 77 -5.66 17.52 8.59
N GLU A 78 -6.99 17.55 8.64
CA GLU A 78 -7.79 18.79 8.59
C GLU A 78 -7.45 19.76 9.73
N ARG A 79 -7.17 19.25 10.94
CA ARG A 79 -6.78 20.10 12.09
C ARG A 79 -5.35 20.64 11.93
N TRP A 80 -4.41 19.83 11.46
CA TRP A 80 -3.06 20.32 11.14
C TRP A 80 -3.09 21.38 10.04
N ALA A 81 -3.94 21.21 9.03
CA ALA A 81 -4.06 22.14 7.89
C ALA A 81 -4.52 23.54 8.31
N LYS A 82 -5.16 23.68 9.48
CA LYS A 82 -5.57 24.97 10.07
C LYS A 82 -4.43 25.72 10.76
N ILE A 83 -3.34 25.05 11.12
CA ILE A 83 -2.23 25.63 11.89
C ILE A 83 -0.87 25.50 11.21
N SER A 84 -0.78 24.79 10.09
CA SER A 84 0.41 24.65 9.26
C SER A 84 0.05 24.83 7.79
N ASN A 85 0.87 25.59 7.07
CA ASN A 85 0.76 25.77 5.61
C ASN A 85 1.63 24.76 4.84
N ARG A 86 2.33 23.86 5.54
CA ARG A 86 3.30 22.92 4.96
C ARG A 86 3.24 21.57 5.68
N ILE A 87 2.22 20.79 5.31
CA ILE A 87 2.07 19.41 5.78
C ILE A 87 2.74 18.49 4.78
N TYR A 88 3.52 17.53 5.27
CA TYR A 88 3.88 16.35 4.50
C TYR A 88 3.11 15.13 4.99
N ILE A 89 2.97 14.13 4.14
CA ILE A 89 2.35 12.84 4.48
C ILE A 89 3.40 11.74 4.44
N TRP A 90 3.30 10.80 5.37
CA TRP A 90 3.87 9.47 5.25
C TRP A 90 2.71 8.48 5.29
N ASP A 91 2.37 7.91 4.14
CA ASP A 91 1.31 6.92 3.96
C ASP A 91 1.89 5.54 3.61
N TYR A 92 1.07 4.49 3.72
CA TYR A 92 1.50 3.09 3.69
C TYR A 92 0.66 2.30 2.69
N THR A 93 1.34 1.70 1.70
CA THR A 93 0.68 1.14 0.52
C THR A 93 0.85 -0.37 0.36
N THR A 94 1.47 -1.04 1.35
CA THR A 94 1.68 -2.49 1.37
C THR A 94 1.26 -3.10 2.71
N ASN A 95 1.17 -4.44 2.74
CA ASN A 95 0.95 -5.22 3.94
C ASN A 95 2.29 -5.68 4.54
N PHE A 96 2.74 -5.03 5.63
CA PHE A 96 4.02 -5.33 6.28
C PHE A 96 4.02 -6.66 7.04
N ALA A 97 2.85 -7.25 7.31
CA ALA A 97 2.76 -8.59 7.88
C ALA A 97 2.99 -9.69 6.84
N GLN A 98 2.54 -9.46 5.61
CA GLN A 98 2.57 -10.42 4.51
C GLN A 98 2.63 -9.68 3.16
N TYR A 99 3.83 -9.46 2.63
CA TYR A 99 4.04 -8.74 1.35
C TYR A 99 3.41 -9.46 0.14
N LEU A 100 3.15 -10.76 0.26
CA LEU A 100 2.47 -11.57 -0.75
C LEU A 100 0.95 -11.66 -0.54
N CYS A 101 0.40 -11.12 0.54
CA CYS A 101 -1.06 -11.05 0.70
C CYS A 101 -1.63 -10.15 -0.39
N PRO A 102 -2.58 -10.61 -1.24
CA PRO A 102 -3.26 -9.72 -2.17
C PRO A 102 -3.83 -8.50 -1.42
N PHE A 103 -3.52 -7.29 -1.88
CA PHE A 103 -3.74 -6.06 -1.10
C PHE A 103 -4.46 -4.99 -1.96
N PRO A 104 -5.78 -5.14 -2.15
CA PRO A 104 -6.59 -4.32 -3.07
C PRO A 104 -6.85 -2.92 -2.50
N ASN A 105 -5.88 -2.03 -2.65
CA ASN A 105 -5.94 -0.64 -2.22
C ASN A 105 -5.73 0.37 -3.36
N LEU A 106 -5.68 -0.07 -4.63
CA LEU A 106 -5.40 0.81 -5.77
C LEU A 106 -6.49 1.88 -5.92
N ASP A 107 -7.75 1.51 -5.69
CA ASP A 107 -8.90 2.43 -5.77
C ASP A 107 -8.87 3.54 -4.71
N THR A 108 -8.06 3.39 -3.66
CA THR A 108 -7.91 4.41 -2.62
C THR A 108 -6.87 5.49 -2.98
N LEU A 109 -5.95 5.20 -3.90
CA LEU A 109 -4.77 6.04 -4.14
C LEU A 109 -5.16 7.44 -4.65
N GLN A 110 -6.00 7.50 -5.69
CA GLN A 110 -6.44 8.76 -6.26
C GLN A 110 -7.25 9.61 -5.27
N PRO A 111 -8.34 9.12 -4.65
CA PRO A 111 -9.10 9.93 -3.70
C PRO A 111 -8.30 10.32 -2.46
N ASN A 112 -7.31 9.52 -2.04
CA ASN A 112 -6.37 9.92 -0.98
C ASN A 112 -5.48 11.09 -1.43
N MET A 113 -4.89 11.03 -2.64
CA MET A 113 -4.06 12.13 -3.16
C MET A 113 -4.86 13.43 -3.33
N GLN A 114 -6.10 13.35 -3.80
CA GLN A 114 -7.00 14.50 -3.90
C GLN A 114 -7.30 15.09 -2.52
N PHE A 115 -7.66 14.25 -1.55
CA PHE A 115 -7.87 14.68 -0.18
C PHE A 115 -6.62 15.36 0.41
N PHE A 116 -5.42 14.83 0.16
CA PHE A 116 -4.17 15.45 0.61
C PHE A 116 -3.95 16.81 -0.04
N PHE A 117 -4.11 16.89 -1.37
CA PHE A 117 -3.97 18.13 -2.13
C PHE A 117 -4.90 19.24 -1.60
N GLU A 118 -6.16 18.89 -1.32
CA GLU A 118 -7.19 19.79 -0.79
C GLU A 118 -6.94 20.25 0.66
N ASN A 119 -6.04 19.58 1.40
CA ASN A 119 -5.77 19.83 2.82
C ASN A 119 -4.34 20.34 3.11
N ASN A 120 -3.80 21.20 2.25
CA ASN A 120 -2.49 21.85 2.42
C ASN A 120 -1.29 20.89 2.49
N VAL A 121 -1.42 19.66 1.97
CA VAL A 121 -0.28 18.76 1.83
C VAL A 121 0.61 19.23 0.68
N LYS A 122 1.92 19.31 0.94
CA LYS A 122 2.95 19.80 0.00
C LYS A 122 3.96 18.73 -0.38
N GLY A 123 3.86 17.54 0.19
CA GLY A 123 4.76 16.43 -0.07
C GLY A 123 4.18 15.15 0.50
N VAL A 124 4.30 14.06 -0.23
CA VAL A 124 3.76 12.76 0.16
C VAL A 124 4.87 11.73 -0.02
N PHE A 125 5.05 10.90 0.98
CA PHE A 125 5.87 9.70 0.92
C PHE A 125 4.97 8.48 1.09
N GLU A 126 4.89 7.65 0.05
CA GLU A 126 4.14 6.41 0.04
C GLU A 126 5.08 5.24 0.29
N LEU A 127 5.03 4.65 1.48
CA LEU A 127 5.87 3.52 1.84
C LEU A 127 5.24 2.22 1.33
N GLY A 128 5.83 1.70 0.24
CA GLY A 128 5.60 0.34 -0.23
C GLY A 128 6.56 -0.67 0.40
N ASN A 129 6.65 -1.86 -0.20
CA ASN A 129 7.67 -2.83 0.16
C ASN A 129 9.05 -2.33 -0.28
N TYR A 130 9.92 -2.07 0.68
CA TYR A 130 11.23 -1.43 0.50
C TYR A 130 12.40 -2.42 0.64
N GLN A 131 12.12 -3.68 0.94
CA GLN A 131 13.14 -4.66 1.26
C GLN A 131 13.72 -5.28 -0.01
N GLU A 132 14.83 -6.00 0.14
CA GLU A 132 15.52 -6.64 -0.97
C GLU A 132 14.62 -7.63 -1.73
N GLY A 133 14.83 -7.70 -3.05
CA GLY A 133 14.03 -8.52 -3.95
C GLY A 133 13.00 -7.73 -4.75
N LEU A 134 12.19 -8.46 -5.50
CA LEU A 134 11.11 -7.95 -6.34
C LEU A 134 9.77 -8.07 -5.61
N ASN A 135 8.80 -7.27 -6.07
CA ASN A 135 7.44 -7.32 -5.55
C ASN A 135 6.67 -8.50 -6.15
N GLY A 136 5.96 -9.25 -5.30
CA GLY A 136 5.03 -10.31 -5.72
C GLY A 136 3.56 -9.89 -5.67
N GLU A 137 3.25 -8.67 -5.21
CA GLU A 137 1.89 -8.11 -5.10
C GLU A 137 1.86 -6.71 -5.71
N PHE A 138 1.71 -6.64 -7.04
CA PHE A 138 1.47 -5.43 -7.84
C PHE A 138 2.24 -4.14 -7.45
N GLY A 139 3.44 -4.28 -6.88
CA GLY A 139 4.22 -3.15 -6.37
C GLY A 139 4.62 -2.18 -7.49
N GLU A 140 5.01 -2.71 -8.65
CA GLU A 140 5.36 -1.92 -9.83
C GLU A 140 4.18 -1.12 -10.38
N LEU A 141 2.99 -1.74 -10.44
CA LEU A 141 1.75 -1.05 -10.84
C LEU A 141 1.42 0.07 -9.85
N ARG A 142 1.49 -0.23 -8.56
CA ARG A 142 1.21 0.73 -7.50
C ARG A 142 2.17 1.92 -7.55
N SER A 143 3.48 1.66 -7.70
CA SER A 143 4.49 2.72 -7.87
C SER A 143 4.25 3.55 -9.12
N TYR A 144 3.85 2.94 -10.24
CA TYR A 144 3.52 3.67 -11.47
C TYR A 144 2.32 4.61 -11.28
N ILE A 145 1.22 4.12 -10.72
CA ILE A 145 0.01 4.91 -10.45
C ILE A 145 0.32 6.06 -9.48
N LEU A 146 1.04 5.77 -8.40
CA LEU A 146 1.47 6.80 -7.45
C LEU A 146 2.34 7.87 -8.11
N ALA A 147 3.27 7.50 -8.99
CA ALA A 147 4.09 8.48 -9.70
C ALA A 147 3.24 9.43 -10.56
N LYS A 148 2.17 8.94 -11.19
CA LYS A 148 1.21 9.77 -11.95
C LYS A 148 0.41 10.70 -11.02
N LEU A 149 -0.11 10.17 -9.92
CA LEU A 149 -0.94 10.92 -8.98
C LEU A 149 -0.17 11.96 -8.16
N LEU A 150 1.10 11.69 -7.84
CA LEU A 150 1.99 12.65 -7.17
C LEU A 150 2.35 13.83 -8.08
N TRP A 151 2.31 13.63 -9.40
CA TRP A 151 2.45 14.70 -10.39
C TRP A 151 1.15 15.47 -10.59
N ASP A 152 0.03 14.75 -10.74
CA ASP A 152 -1.31 15.31 -10.90
C ASP A 152 -2.38 14.41 -10.24
N PRO A 153 -2.98 14.82 -9.10
CA PRO A 153 -3.97 14.01 -8.39
C PRO A 153 -5.31 13.89 -9.13
N TYR A 154 -5.55 14.70 -10.17
CA TYR A 154 -6.78 14.67 -10.97
C TYR A 154 -6.55 14.05 -12.36
N THR A 155 -5.40 13.41 -12.58
CA THR A 155 -5.14 12.67 -13.82
C THR A 155 -6.11 11.51 -14.02
N ASP A 156 -6.25 11.04 -15.26
CA ASP A 156 -7.07 9.88 -15.58
C ASP A 156 -6.37 8.58 -15.15
N VAL A 157 -6.67 8.14 -13.93
CA VAL A 157 -6.05 6.95 -13.33
C VAL A 157 -6.41 5.67 -14.06
N GLU A 158 -7.61 5.59 -14.66
CA GLU A 158 -8.07 4.42 -15.41
C GLU A 158 -7.24 4.26 -16.70
N THR A 159 -6.98 5.37 -17.40
CA THR A 159 -6.08 5.36 -18.55
C THR A 159 -4.69 4.87 -18.15
N HIS A 160 -4.08 5.42 -17.08
CA HIS A 160 -2.75 4.99 -16.63
C HIS A 160 -2.73 3.52 -16.18
N PHE A 161 -3.79 3.06 -15.53
CA PHE A 161 -3.93 1.67 -15.11
C PHE A 161 -3.92 0.72 -16.32
N ASN A 162 -4.75 1.02 -17.34
CA ASN A 162 -4.80 0.23 -18.57
C ASN A 162 -3.46 0.28 -19.33
N GLU A 163 -2.87 1.46 -19.49
CA GLU A 163 -1.55 1.65 -20.14
C GLU A 163 -0.47 0.78 -19.48
N PHE A 164 -0.42 0.76 -18.14
CA PHE A 164 0.54 -0.07 -17.42
C PHE A 164 0.28 -1.54 -17.70
N LEU A 165 -0.96 -2.01 -17.55
CA LEU A 165 -1.26 -3.44 -17.71
C LEU A 165 -0.96 -3.92 -19.13
N GLU A 166 -1.34 -3.16 -20.15
CA GLU A 166 -1.05 -3.47 -21.55
C GLU A 166 0.45 -3.49 -21.83
N THR A 167 1.21 -2.51 -21.32
CA THR A 167 2.66 -2.42 -21.54
C THR A 167 3.44 -3.48 -20.75
N TYR A 168 2.96 -3.82 -19.55
CA TYR A 168 3.66 -4.70 -18.62
C TYR A 168 3.32 -6.18 -18.88
N TYR A 169 2.06 -6.50 -19.15
CA TYR A 169 1.56 -7.86 -19.34
C TYR A 169 1.21 -8.21 -20.79
N GLY A 170 1.18 -7.25 -21.72
CA GLY A 170 0.85 -7.53 -23.13
C GLY A 170 -0.53 -8.16 -23.27
N LYS A 171 -0.65 -9.22 -24.07
CA LYS A 171 -1.92 -9.97 -24.24
C LYS A 171 -2.47 -10.62 -22.96
N ALA A 172 -1.65 -10.81 -21.93
CA ALA A 172 -2.12 -11.31 -20.63
C ALA A 172 -2.88 -10.24 -19.81
N SER A 173 -2.80 -8.96 -20.21
CA SER A 173 -3.39 -7.81 -19.52
C SER A 173 -4.87 -7.99 -19.13
N PRO A 174 -5.79 -8.44 -20.02
CA PRO A 174 -7.20 -8.54 -19.67
C PRO A 174 -7.49 -9.46 -18.48
N TYR A 175 -6.75 -10.57 -18.36
CA TYR A 175 -6.96 -11.53 -17.27
C TYR A 175 -6.39 -11.04 -15.94
N VAL A 176 -5.23 -10.38 -15.98
CA VAL A 176 -4.64 -9.75 -14.79
C VAL A 176 -5.51 -8.58 -14.33
N LYS A 177 -6.06 -7.79 -15.26
CA LYS A 177 -7.03 -6.73 -14.98
C LYS A 177 -8.25 -7.27 -14.26
N GLU A 178 -8.88 -8.30 -14.82
CA GLU A 178 -10.08 -8.91 -14.23
C GLU A 178 -9.81 -9.46 -12.82
N TYR A 179 -8.63 -10.05 -12.58
CA TYR A 179 -8.22 -10.48 -11.24
C TYR A 179 -8.14 -9.30 -10.25
N ILE A 180 -7.50 -8.20 -10.66
CA ILE A 180 -7.35 -7.00 -9.81
C ILE A 180 -8.73 -6.38 -9.51
N GLU A 181 -9.58 -6.24 -10.52
CA GLU A 181 -10.93 -5.68 -10.39
C GLU A 181 -11.79 -6.54 -9.46
N PHE A 182 -11.74 -7.86 -9.61
CA PHE A 182 -12.43 -8.79 -8.73
C PHE A 182 -12.03 -8.59 -7.25
N LEU A 183 -10.73 -8.48 -6.96
CA LEU A 183 -10.28 -8.28 -5.58
C LEU A 183 -10.76 -6.95 -4.99
N HIS A 184 -10.74 -5.87 -5.79
CA HIS A 184 -11.26 -4.57 -5.36
C HIS A 184 -12.77 -4.61 -5.12
N GLU A 185 -13.54 -5.29 -5.98
CA GLU A 185 -14.97 -5.49 -5.78
C GLU A 185 -15.25 -6.18 -4.44
N LYS A 186 -14.49 -7.24 -4.11
CA LYS A 186 -14.66 -8.00 -2.85
C LYS A 186 -14.44 -7.18 -1.59
N VAL A 187 -13.58 -6.15 -1.63
CA VAL A 187 -13.27 -5.31 -0.47
C VAL A 187 -13.99 -3.96 -0.48
N SER A 188 -14.66 -3.62 -1.58
CA SER A 188 -15.36 -2.34 -1.74
C SER A 188 -16.52 -2.15 -0.75
N ALA A 189 -17.10 -3.25 -0.26
CA ALA A 189 -18.23 -3.23 0.66
C ALA A 189 -17.90 -2.42 1.94
N PRO A 190 -18.79 -1.53 2.41
CA PRO A 190 -18.54 -0.71 3.61
C PRO A 190 -18.30 -1.49 4.90
N SER A 191 -18.58 -2.80 4.94
CA SER A 191 -18.33 -3.68 6.08
C SER A 191 -16.96 -4.37 6.05
N VAL A 192 -16.22 -4.27 4.94
CA VAL A 192 -14.91 -4.92 4.78
C VAL A 192 -13.81 -3.90 5.02
N HIS A 193 -12.97 -4.18 6.01
CA HIS A 193 -11.86 -3.29 6.36
C HIS A 193 -10.62 -4.10 6.68
N PHE A 194 -9.48 -3.63 6.21
CA PHE A 194 -8.16 -4.14 6.55
C PHE A 194 -7.16 -2.99 6.61
N ASN A 195 -5.99 -3.25 7.18
CA ASN A 195 -4.92 -2.28 7.29
C ASN A 195 -3.60 -2.91 6.84
N LEU A 196 -2.51 -2.16 6.98
CA LEU A 196 -1.14 -2.54 6.61
C LEU A 196 -0.54 -3.74 7.39
N VAL A 197 -1.30 -4.36 8.30
CA VAL A 197 -0.92 -5.56 9.08
C VAL A 197 -2.11 -6.52 9.08
N VAL A 198 -2.26 -7.31 8.00
CA VAL A 198 -3.36 -8.26 7.85
C VAL A 198 -2.86 -9.64 7.41
N ASP A 199 -3.58 -10.67 7.81
CA ASP A 199 -3.36 -12.04 7.35
C ASP A 199 -4.29 -12.34 6.15
N ALA A 200 -3.74 -12.87 5.05
CA ALA A 200 -4.46 -13.13 3.80
C ALA A 200 -5.64 -14.10 4.00
N ALA A 201 -5.44 -15.16 4.78
CA ALA A 201 -6.50 -16.12 5.06
C ALA A 201 -7.65 -15.52 5.88
N SER A 202 -7.33 -14.54 6.73
CA SER A 202 -8.30 -13.80 7.53
C SER A 202 -9.03 -12.74 6.70
N LEU A 203 -8.32 -11.98 5.84
CA LEU A 203 -8.89 -10.96 4.97
C LEU A 203 -9.94 -11.56 4.04
N TYR A 204 -9.59 -12.64 3.33
CA TYR A 204 -10.44 -13.24 2.31
C TYR A 204 -11.36 -14.33 2.83
N ARG A 205 -11.42 -14.53 4.17
CA ARG A 205 -12.30 -15.52 4.78
C ARG A 205 -13.74 -15.25 4.37
N SER A 206 -14.34 -16.23 3.71
CA SER A 206 -15.72 -16.16 3.21
C SER A 206 -15.99 -15.08 2.15
N LEU A 207 -14.98 -14.36 1.67
CA LEU A 207 -15.15 -13.38 0.57
C LEU A 207 -15.09 -14.03 -0.80
N ILE A 208 -14.32 -15.12 -0.93
CA ILE A 208 -14.12 -15.86 -2.18
C ILE A 208 -14.71 -17.26 -2.01
N ASN A 209 -15.72 -17.63 -2.80
CA ASN A 209 -16.28 -18.98 -2.79
C ASN A 209 -15.47 -19.94 -3.71
N ASN A 210 -15.85 -21.21 -3.83
CA ASN A 210 -15.08 -22.19 -4.62
C ASN A 210 -15.24 -22.02 -6.14
N GLU A 211 -16.39 -21.54 -6.60
CA GLU A 211 -16.62 -21.23 -8.03
C GLU A 211 -15.77 -20.02 -8.45
N GLU A 212 -15.79 -18.97 -7.63
CA GLU A 212 -14.92 -17.81 -7.79
C GLU A 212 -13.44 -18.19 -7.74
N LEU A 213 -13.05 -19.07 -6.81
CA LEU A 213 -11.67 -19.57 -6.75
C LEU A 213 -11.25 -20.23 -8.07
N ALA A 214 -12.08 -21.13 -8.61
CA ALA A 214 -11.81 -21.79 -9.88
C ALA A 214 -11.79 -20.81 -11.07
N HIS A 215 -12.61 -19.76 -11.03
CA HIS A 215 -12.55 -18.68 -12.01
C HIS A 215 -11.21 -17.94 -11.96
N LEU A 216 -10.76 -17.55 -10.77
CA LEU A 216 -9.45 -16.91 -10.57
C LEU A 216 -8.30 -17.82 -11.01
N ASP A 217 -8.36 -19.13 -10.75
CA ASP A 217 -7.39 -20.10 -11.29
C ASP A 217 -7.36 -20.03 -12.83
N SER A 218 -8.53 -20.02 -13.48
CA SER A 218 -8.64 -19.90 -14.95
C SER A 218 -8.06 -18.58 -15.48
N LEU A 219 -8.21 -17.46 -14.76
CA LEU A 219 -7.61 -16.18 -15.18
C LEU A 219 -6.09 -16.28 -15.22
N TRP A 220 -5.46 -16.88 -14.21
CA TRP A 220 -4.01 -17.01 -14.18
C TRP A 220 -3.48 -18.00 -15.23
N GLU A 221 -4.18 -19.11 -15.48
CA GLU A 221 -3.80 -20.01 -16.58
C GLU A 221 -3.87 -19.32 -17.94
N LYS A 222 -4.97 -18.61 -18.23
CA LYS A 222 -5.11 -17.85 -19.49
C LYS A 222 -4.06 -16.74 -19.61
N ALA A 223 -3.75 -16.05 -18.51
CA ALA A 223 -2.69 -15.05 -18.49
C ALA A 223 -1.32 -15.65 -18.84
N LYS A 224 -1.03 -16.88 -18.39
CA LYS A 224 0.22 -17.59 -18.72
C LYS A 224 0.22 -18.06 -20.17
N GLU A 225 -0.91 -18.56 -20.70
CA GLU A 225 -1.06 -18.98 -22.09
C GLU A 225 -0.88 -17.82 -23.09
N GLU A 226 -1.39 -16.62 -22.74
CA GLU A 226 -1.29 -15.41 -23.56
C GLU A 226 0.02 -14.63 -23.35
N ALA A 227 0.94 -15.12 -22.52
CA ALA A 227 2.24 -14.49 -22.33
C ALA A 227 3.09 -14.60 -23.61
N GLU A 228 3.32 -13.48 -24.27
CA GLU A 228 3.94 -13.43 -25.60
C GLU A 228 5.43 -13.78 -25.64
N ASN A 229 6.09 -13.78 -24.48
CA ASN A 229 7.50 -14.13 -24.31
C ASN A 229 7.82 -14.44 -22.84
N GLU A 230 9.01 -15.00 -22.60
CA GLU A 230 9.50 -15.37 -21.26
C GLU A 230 9.44 -14.22 -20.24
N ARG A 231 9.69 -12.98 -20.66
CA ARG A 231 9.66 -11.82 -19.75
C ARG A 231 8.23 -11.50 -19.30
N VAL A 232 7.26 -11.59 -20.20
CA VAL A 232 5.84 -11.44 -19.84
C VAL A 232 5.40 -12.59 -18.96
N LEU A 233 5.81 -13.82 -19.28
CA LEU A 233 5.49 -15.00 -18.48
C LEU A 233 6.05 -14.88 -17.05
N GLU A 234 7.29 -14.42 -16.88
CA GLU A 234 7.90 -14.18 -15.57
C GLU A 234 7.11 -13.14 -14.75
N ARG A 235 6.64 -12.07 -15.40
CA ARG A 235 5.80 -11.04 -14.76
C ARG A 235 4.46 -11.60 -14.31
N VAL A 236 3.78 -12.38 -15.17
CA VAL A 236 2.51 -13.04 -14.84
C VAL A 236 2.72 -14.00 -13.66
N ARG A 237 3.71 -14.91 -13.75
CA ARG A 237 4.05 -15.86 -12.68
C ARG A 237 4.39 -15.15 -11.37
N ARG A 238 5.11 -14.02 -11.41
CA ARG A 238 5.46 -13.25 -10.22
C ARG A 238 4.24 -12.63 -9.55
N SER A 239 3.32 -12.05 -10.31
CA SER A 239 2.09 -11.49 -9.76
C SER A 239 1.13 -12.57 -9.23
N GLU A 240 1.10 -13.74 -9.89
CA GLU A 240 0.34 -14.92 -9.44
C GLU A 240 0.79 -15.42 -8.06
N LEU A 241 2.04 -15.15 -7.65
CA LEU A 241 2.53 -15.55 -6.32
C LEU A 241 1.65 -14.99 -5.20
N SER A 242 1.08 -13.79 -5.34
CA SER A 242 0.17 -13.23 -4.34
C SER A 242 -1.09 -14.08 -4.16
N TYR A 243 -1.69 -14.50 -5.28
CA TYR A 243 -2.86 -15.38 -5.29
C TYR A 243 -2.55 -16.78 -4.75
N ARG A 244 -1.42 -17.36 -5.17
CA ARG A 244 -0.94 -18.65 -4.67
C ARG A 244 -0.62 -18.60 -3.17
N PHE A 245 -0.07 -17.49 -2.69
CA PHE A 245 0.18 -17.27 -1.27
C PHE A 245 -1.13 -17.30 -0.47
N TYR A 246 -2.16 -16.59 -0.93
CA TYR A 246 -3.49 -16.66 -0.33
C TYR A 246 -4.03 -18.10 -0.29
N LYS A 247 -3.92 -18.86 -1.38
CA LYS A 247 -4.34 -20.27 -1.42
C LYS A 247 -3.57 -21.13 -0.41
N LEU A 248 -2.25 -20.93 -0.33
CA LEU A 248 -1.34 -21.62 0.60
C LEU A 248 -1.71 -21.35 2.06
N THR A 249 -1.85 -20.08 2.46
CA THR A 249 -2.17 -19.71 3.85
C THR A 249 -3.60 -20.10 4.24
N SER A 250 -4.50 -20.17 3.26
CA SER A 250 -5.91 -20.49 3.49
C SER A 250 -6.23 -21.99 3.34
N ARG A 251 -5.25 -22.82 2.94
CA ARG A 251 -5.43 -24.24 2.60
C ARG A 251 -6.55 -24.46 1.57
N ARG A 252 -6.46 -23.74 0.44
CA ARG A 252 -7.46 -23.78 -0.65
C ARG A 252 -6.83 -24.19 -1.98
N GLY A 253 -7.67 -24.57 -2.94
CA GLY A 253 -7.22 -25.03 -4.25
C GLY A 253 -6.33 -26.26 -4.11
N GLU A 254 -5.21 -26.26 -4.80
CA GLU A 254 -4.16 -27.28 -4.73
C GLU A 254 -3.58 -27.45 -3.31
N PHE A 255 -3.57 -26.38 -2.50
CA PHE A 255 -3.06 -26.41 -1.12
C PHE A 255 -4.08 -26.96 -0.10
N ALA A 256 -5.27 -27.41 -0.54
CA ALA A 256 -6.23 -28.10 0.33
C ALA A 256 -5.87 -29.57 0.57
N ASP A 257 -5.09 -30.19 -0.32
CA ASP A 257 -4.67 -31.58 -0.19
C ASP A 257 -3.53 -31.70 0.85
N VAL A 258 -3.85 -32.34 1.97
CA VAL A 258 -2.91 -32.53 3.10
C VAL A 258 -1.73 -33.43 2.75
N PHE A 259 -1.85 -34.31 1.75
CA PHE A 259 -0.75 -35.19 1.33
C PHE A 259 0.24 -34.47 0.40
N GLU A 260 -0.23 -33.47 -0.35
CA GLU A 260 0.58 -32.71 -1.30
C GLU A 260 1.09 -31.38 -0.72
N TYR A 261 0.51 -30.89 0.38
CA TYR A 261 0.80 -29.57 0.96
C TYR A 261 2.29 -29.29 1.12
N ASP A 262 3.04 -30.19 1.79
CA ASP A 262 4.47 -29.98 2.08
C ASP A 262 5.32 -29.93 0.80
N ARG A 263 4.90 -30.63 -0.27
CA ARG A 263 5.57 -30.58 -1.58
C ARG A 263 5.27 -29.25 -2.26
N LEU A 264 3.99 -28.87 -2.33
CA LEU A 264 3.53 -27.64 -2.98
C LEU A 264 4.04 -26.38 -2.28
N GLU A 265 4.14 -26.38 -0.94
CA GLU A 265 4.74 -25.28 -0.18
C GLU A 265 6.22 -25.08 -0.54
N LYS A 266 6.99 -26.17 -0.64
CA LYS A 266 8.41 -26.10 -1.05
C LYS A 266 8.55 -25.59 -2.48
N GLU A 267 7.66 -26.02 -3.38
CA GLU A 267 7.61 -25.53 -4.76
C GLU A 267 7.27 -24.04 -4.81
N PHE A 268 6.28 -23.60 -4.04
CA PHE A 268 5.93 -22.18 -3.93
C PHE A 268 7.13 -21.33 -3.50
N TYR A 269 7.85 -21.71 -2.44
CA TYR A 269 9.03 -20.95 -2.02
C TYR A 269 10.21 -21.04 -2.99
N LYS A 270 10.33 -22.13 -3.75
CA LYS A 270 11.28 -22.23 -4.85
C LYS A 270 10.93 -21.24 -5.95
N ASP A 271 9.66 -21.15 -6.33
CA ASP A 271 9.17 -20.19 -7.33
C ASP A 271 9.38 -18.75 -6.87
N CYS A 272 9.12 -18.43 -5.60
CA CYS A 272 9.41 -17.10 -5.05
C CYS A 272 10.89 -16.72 -5.26
N LYS A 273 11.82 -17.62 -4.93
CA LYS A 273 13.26 -17.39 -5.12
C LYS A 273 13.65 -17.24 -6.59
N GLU A 274 13.12 -18.10 -7.45
CA GLU A 274 13.33 -18.05 -8.91
C GLU A 274 12.86 -16.71 -9.50
N LEU A 275 11.70 -16.22 -9.03
CA LEU A 275 11.07 -14.98 -9.48
C LEU A 275 11.57 -13.74 -8.71
N GLY A 276 12.61 -13.89 -7.88
CA GLY A 276 13.25 -12.79 -7.16
C GLY A 276 12.45 -12.21 -5.99
N VAL A 277 11.37 -12.86 -5.54
CA VAL A 277 10.62 -12.44 -4.35
C VAL A 277 11.26 -13.07 -3.11
N LEU A 278 11.97 -12.24 -2.34
CA LEU A 278 12.86 -12.72 -1.26
C LEU A 278 12.32 -12.50 0.16
N ARG A 279 11.24 -11.73 0.30
CA ARG A 279 10.73 -11.25 1.59
C ARG A 279 9.25 -11.58 1.74
N LEU A 280 8.92 -12.18 2.88
CA LEU A 280 7.55 -12.53 3.23
C LEU A 280 6.88 -11.37 3.97
N SER A 281 7.64 -10.65 4.78
CA SER A 281 7.20 -9.55 5.63
C SER A 281 8.36 -8.61 5.91
N GLU A 282 8.10 -7.50 6.60
CA GLU A 282 9.17 -6.59 7.02
C GLU A 282 10.21 -7.29 7.92
N GLY A 283 9.82 -8.33 8.65
CA GLY A 283 10.71 -9.05 9.56
C GLY A 283 11.33 -10.33 8.98
N ALA A 284 10.83 -10.86 7.86
CA ALA A 284 11.10 -12.24 7.47
C ALA A 284 11.44 -12.46 5.98
N ASN A 285 12.41 -13.35 5.75
CA ASN A 285 12.81 -13.85 4.43
C ASN A 285 11.85 -14.92 3.90
N ILE A 286 12.03 -15.27 2.62
CA ILE A 286 11.43 -16.44 1.95
C ILE A 286 12.47 -17.58 1.75
N PRO A 287 12.19 -18.84 2.14
CA PRO A 287 11.06 -19.25 2.98
C PRO A 287 11.18 -18.65 4.38
N LEU A 288 10.10 -18.69 5.16
CA LEU A 288 10.15 -18.32 6.57
C LEU A 288 11.15 -19.24 7.29
N VAL A 289 12.37 -18.77 7.49
CA VAL A 289 13.35 -19.46 8.34
C VAL A 289 13.09 -18.97 9.75
N ASN A 290 12.32 -19.72 10.53
CA ASN A 290 12.25 -19.46 11.97
C ASN A 290 13.68 -19.59 12.55
N PRO A 291 14.17 -18.59 13.30
CA PRO A 291 15.45 -18.69 13.99
C PRO A 291 15.45 -19.83 15.02
#